data_AF-A0A2N2P7A2-F1
#
_entry.id   AF-A0A2N2P7A2-F1
#
_cell.length_a   1.000
_cell.length_b   1.000
_cell.length_c   1.000
_cell.angle_alpha   90.00
_cell.angle_beta   90.00
_cell.angle_gamma   90.00
#
_symmetry.space_group_name_H-M   'P 1'
#
loop_
_entity.id
_entity.type
_entity.pdbx_description
1 polymer ?
#
loop_
_entity_poly.entity_id
_entity_poly.type
_entity_poly.pdbx_seq_one_letter_code
_entity_poly.pdbx_strand_id
1 'polypeptide(L)'
;MSFGKFLWKLIAWIFTVFLQAISAFILIFVLSVIFANANVANRTGWLATLAGVAAGYTTGIWASGIGLLHIRKTQSNAPIVLRLFFTAAGTLLPLLIIVIIGWSGYTPARMDTAAQQRIINFWQPLLAQVALATGLIGFYLPGWMKTKPSKHP
;
A
#
# COMPACT_ATOMS: atom_id res chain seq x y z
N MET A 1 22.78 23.91 3.58
CA MET A 1 22.60 23.07 2.37
C MET A 1 22.18 24.00 1.23
N SER A 2 22.82 23.97 0.05
CA SER A 2 22.43 24.88 -1.04
C SER A 2 21.05 24.50 -1.60
N PHE A 3 20.30 25.50 -2.07
CA PHE A 3 18.96 25.32 -2.64
C PHE A 3 18.92 24.25 -3.75
N GLY A 4 19.92 24.24 -4.64
CA GLY A 4 20.02 23.22 -5.69
C GLY A 4 20.15 21.79 -5.16
N LYS A 5 20.90 21.57 -4.07
CA LYS A 5 20.99 20.25 -3.44
C LYS A 5 19.66 19.82 -2.81
N PHE A 6 18.90 20.77 -2.27
CA PHE A 6 17.58 20.49 -1.68
C PHE A 6 16.59 20.08 -2.77
N LEU A 7 16.51 20.85 -3.85
CA LEU A 7 15.64 20.56 -4.99
C LEU A 7 15.94 19.18 -5.57
N TRP A 8 17.21 18.81 -5.71
CA TRP A 8 17.57 17.50 -6.23
C TRP A 8 17.10 16.34 -5.34
N LYS A 9 17.23 16.50 -4.01
CA LYS A 9 16.72 15.48 -3.07
C LYS A 9 15.20 15.37 -3.13
N LEU A 10 14.49 16.48 -3.28
CA LEU A 10 13.05 16.48 -3.42
C LEU A 10 12.61 15.74 -4.68
N ILE A 11 13.19 16.06 -5.83
CA ILE A 11 12.87 15.37 -7.11
C ILE A 11 13.20 13.88 -7.00
N ALA A 12 14.36 13.53 -6.47
CA ALA A 12 14.74 12.14 -6.28
C ALA A 12 13.75 11.42 -5.36
N TRP A 13 13.28 12.06 -4.28
CA TRP A 13 12.26 11.51 -3.40
C TRP A 13 10.92 11.31 -4.12
N ILE A 14 10.43 12.31 -4.84
CA ILE A 14 9.19 12.22 -5.65
C ILE A 14 9.28 11.06 -6.65
N PHE A 15 10.40 10.94 -7.36
CA PHE A 15 10.64 9.83 -8.28
C PHE A 15 10.61 8.46 -7.61
N THR A 16 11.05 8.38 -6.34
CA THR A 16 10.99 7.13 -5.56
C THR A 16 9.57 6.72 -5.26
N VAL A 17 8.77 7.67 -4.77
CA VAL A 17 7.35 7.46 -4.47
C VAL A 17 6.60 7.05 -5.74
N PHE A 18 6.91 7.70 -6.86
CA PHE A 18 6.31 7.38 -8.16
C PHE A 18 6.63 5.95 -8.60
N LEU A 19 7.90 5.52 -8.51
CA LEU A 19 8.30 4.15 -8.84
C LEU A 19 7.67 3.12 -7.89
N GLN A 20 7.52 3.45 -6.60
CA GLN A 20 6.83 2.58 -5.65
C GLN A 20 5.37 2.38 -6.03
N ALA A 21 4.67 3.44 -6.41
CA ALA A 21 3.29 3.37 -6.86
C ALA A 21 3.18 2.52 -8.15
N ILE A 22 4.03 2.77 -9.16
CA ILE A 22 4.04 1.97 -10.40
C ILE A 22 4.29 0.49 -10.09
N SER A 23 5.30 0.18 -9.28
CA SER A 23 5.64 -1.20 -8.93
C SER A 23 4.48 -1.91 -8.24
N ALA A 24 3.78 -1.22 -7.34
CA ALA A 24 2.58 -1.74 -6.71
C ALA A 24 1.45 -2.00 -7.70
N PHE A 25 1.17 -1.07 -8.62
CA PHE A 25 0.14 -1.27 -9.65
C PHE A 25 0.48 -2.44 -10.58
N ILE A 26 1.75 -2.59 -10.97
CA ILE A 26 2.20 -3.74 -11.78
C ILE A 26 1.96 -5.04 -11.03
N LEU A 27 2.33 -5.12 -9.75
CA LEU A 27 2.11 -6.35 -8.97
C LEU A 27 0.63 -6.64 -8.78
N ILE A 28 -0.20 -5.63 -8.51
CA ILE A 28 -1.65 -5.81 -8.42
C ILE A 28 -2.21 -6.31 -9.75
N PHE A 29 -1.76 -5.74 -10.87
CA PHE A 29 -2.18 -6.18 -12.19
C PHE A 29 -1.81 -7.64 -12.44
N VAL A 30 -0.56 -8.03 -12.18
CA VAL A 30 -0.11 -9.43 -12.31
C VAL A 30 -0.91 -10.37 -11.41
N LEU A 31 -1.10 -10.00 -10.13
CA LEU A 31 -1.91 -10.79 -9.20
C LEU A 31 -3.36 -10.88 -9.67
N SER A 32 -3.93 -9.79 -10.21
CA SER A 32 -5.29 -9.78 -10.74
C SER A 32 -5.44 -10.68 -11.96
N VAL A 33 -4.42 -10.76 -12.83
CA VAL A 33 -4.40 -11.70 -13.96
C VAL A 33 -4.33 -13.15 -13.46
N ILE A 34 -3.48 -13.44 -12.47
CA ILE A 34 -3.37 -14.79 -11.87
C ILE A 34 -4.67 -15.19 -11.18
N PHE A 35 -5.30 -14.27 -10.47
CA PHE A 35 -6.57 -14.46 -9.77
C PHE A 35 -7.79 -14.11 -10.63
N ALA A 36 -7.66 -13.94 -11.95
CA ALA A 36 -8.79 -13.57 -12.82
C ALA A 36 -9.92 -14.62 -12.79
N ASN A 37 -9.57 -15.87 -12.47
CA ASN A 37 -10.53 -16.97 -12.28
C ASN A 37 -11.16 -16.99 -10.87
N ALA A 38 -10.72 -16.14 -9.93
CA ALA A 38 -11.36 -16.03 -8.63
C ALA A 38 -12.72 -15.36 -8.82
N ASN A 39 -13.79 -16.14 -8.68
CA ASN A 39 -15.14 -15.66 -8.87
C ASN A 39 -15.50 -14.61 -7.80
N VAL A 40 -15.44 -13.33 -8.19
CA VAL A 40 -15.76 -12.19 -7.31
C VAL A 40 -17.23 -12.18 -6.85
N ALA A 41 -18.07 -13.04 -7.45
CA ALA A 41 -19.46 -13.22 -7.04
C ALA A 41 -19.62 -14.06 -5.75
N ASN A 42 -18.57 -14.73 -5.28
CA ASN A 42 -18.57 -15.38 -3.98
C ASN A 42 -17.66 -14.63 -2.98
N ARG A 43 -18.03 -14.69 -1.69
CA ARG A 43 -17.33 -13.96 -0.61
C ARG A 43 -15.83 -14.29 -0.57
N THR A 44 -15.48 -15.55 -0.82
CA THR A 44 -14.09 -16.03 -0.79
C THR A 44 -13.26 -15.42 -1.92
N GLY A 45 -13.81 -15.34 -3.13
CA GLY A 45 -13.17 -14.73 -4.29
C GLY A 45 -12.96 -13.24 -4.09
N TRP A 46 -13.97 -12.53 -3.58
CA TRP A 46 -13.83 -11.12 -3.23
C TRP A 46 -12.75 -10.87 -2.16
N LEU A 47 -12.71 -11.66 -1.08
CA LEU A 47 -11.67 -11.58 -0.07
C LEU A 47 -10.28 -11.90 -0.63
N ALA A 48 -10.18 -12.90 -1.53
CA ALA A 48 -8.94 -13.24 -2.21
C ALA A 48 -8.45 -12.07 -3.09
N THR A 49 -9.35 -11.38 -3.80
CA THR A 49 -9.01 -10.17 -4.55
C THR A 49 -8.47 -9.07 -3.63
N LEU A 50 -9.13 -8.80 -2.50
CA LEU A 50 -8.66 -7.79 -1.54
C LEU A 50 -7.29 -8.16 -0.94
N ALA A 51 -7.08 -9.44 -0.60
CA ALA A 51 -5.80 -9.93 -0.13
C ALA A 51 -4.70 -9.80 -1.21
N GLY A 52 -5.02 -10.10 -2.47
CA GLY A 52 -4.12 -9.90 -3.60
C GLY A 52 -3.74 -8.43 -3.78
N VAL A 53 -4.72 -7.51 -3.67
CA VAL A 53 -4.47 -6.07 -3.71
C VAL A 53 -3.55 -5.63 -2.57
N ALA A 54 -3.82 -6.10 -1.33
CA ALA A 54 -2.99 -5.80 -0.17
C ALA A 54 -1.55 -6.30 -0.36
N ALA A 55 -1.38 -7.54 -0.84
CA ALA A 55 -0.09 -8.15 -1.09
C ALA A 55 0.68 -7.42 -2.20
N GLY A 56 -0.01 -7.03 -3.28
CA GLY A 56 0.56 -6.26 -4.38
C GLY A 56 1.05 -4.88 -3.94
N TYR A 57 0.23 -4.12 -3.21
CA TYR A 57 0.65 -2.84 -2.63
C TYR A 57 1.83 -3.01 -1.69
N THR A 58 1.74 -3.94 -0.74
CA THR A 58 2.77 -4.13 0.29
C THR A 58 4.10 -4.51 -0.33
N THR A 59 4.10 -5.53 -1.18
CA THR A 59 5.31 -6.05 -1.81
C THR A 59 5.89 -5.05 -2.78
N GLY A 60 5.05 -4.38 -3.59
CA GLY A 60 5.51 -3.43 -4.60
C GLY A 60 6.15 -2.20 -3.97
N ILE A 61 5.49 -1.59 -2.98
CA ILE A 61 6.01 -0.43 -2.26
C ILE A 61 7.30 -0.79 -1.51
N TRP A 62 7.30 -1.91 -0.78
CA TRP A 62 8.45 -2.31 0.04
C TRP A 62 9.65 -2.70 -0.81
N ALA A 63 9.48 -3.58 -1.80
CA ALA A 63 10.59 -4.10 -2.61
C ALA A 63 11.25 -2.99 -3.43
N SER A 64 10.47 -2.17 -4.14
CA SER A 64 11.00 -1.04 -4.89
C SER A 64 11.60 0.03 -3.98
N GLY A 65 11.00 0.27 -2.81
CA GLY A 65 11.53 1.19 -1.80
C GLY A 65 12.90 0.79 -1.29
N ILE A 66 13.07 -0.48 -0.90
CA ILE A 66 14.37 -1.02 -0.46
C ILE A 66 15.37 -1.04 -1.61
N GLY A 67 14.97 -1.46 -2.81
CA GLY A 67 15.81 -1.45 -3.99
C GLY A 67 16.37 -0.06 -4.31
N LEU A 68 15.52 0.98 -4.24
CA LEU A 68 15.94 2.36 -4.48
C LEU A 68 16.83 2.91 -3.36
N LEU A 69 16.58 2.57 -2.09
CA LEU A 69 17.48 2.92 -0.98
C LEU A 69 18.86 2.29 -1.15
N HIS A 70 18.90 1.03 -1.60
CA HIS A 70 20.13 0.31 -1.88
C HIS A 70 20.92 0.95 -3.05
N ILE A 71 20.26 1.20 -4.19
CA ILE A 71 20.87 1.85 -5.36
C ILE A 71 21.43 3.22 -5.01
N ARG A 72 20.70 4.01 -4.22
CA ARG A 72 21.12 5.35 -3.80
C ARG A 72 22.15 5.34 -2.68
N LYS A 73 22.59 4.15 -2.23
CA LYS A 73 23.49 3.97 -1.08
C LYS A 73 23.06 4.76 0.15
N THR A 74 21.74 4.94 0.31
CA THR A 74 21.19 5.67 1.43
C THR A 74 21.02 4.66 2.56
N GLN A 75 21.91 4.73 3.56
CA GLN A 75 21.76 3.88 4.74
C GLN A 75 20.45 4.25 5.44
N SER A 76 19.47 3.36 5.31
CA SER A 76 18.28 3.43 6.14
C SER A 76 18.71 3.03 7.55
N ASN A 77 18.81 4.02 8.42
CA ASN A 77 19.01 3.78 9.84
C ASN A 77 17.84 2.98 10.45
N ALA A 78 16.68 2.89 9.79
CA ALA A 78 15.53 2.11 10.24
C ALA A 78 15.61 0.64 9.75
N PRO A 79 15.28 -0.34 10.61
CA PRO A 79 15.23 -1.75 10.24
C PRO A 79 14.31 -2.02 9.05
N ILE A 80 14.77 -2.84 8.10
CA ILE A 80 14.01 -3.23 6.90
C ILE A 80 12.67 -3.88 7.26
N VAL A 81 12.68 -4.72 8.31
CA VAL A 81 11.48 -5.43 8.83
C VAL A 81 10.45 -4.43 9.35
N LEU A 82 10.88 -3.34 9.99
CA LEU A 82 9.96 -2.34 10.51
C LEU A 82 9.27 -1.58 9.37
N ARG A 83 10.00 -1.27 8.29
CA ARG A 83 9.39 -0.70 7.07
C ARG A 83 8.37 -1.64 6.46
N LEU A 84 8.67 -2.94 6.38
CA LEU A 84 7.70 -3.93 5.89
C LEU A 84 6.44 -3.94 6.75
N PHE A 85 6.59 -3.99 8.06
CA PHE A 85 5.46 -4.02 9.00
C PHE A 85 4.57 -2.79 8.85
N PHE A 86 5.14 -1.58 8.86
CA PHE A 86 4.34 -0.35 8.72
C PHE A 86 3.76 -0.19 7.32
N THR A 87 4.46 -0.62 6.26
CA THR A 87 3.87 -0.68 4.92
C THR A 87 2.69 -1.65 4.89
N ALA A 88 2.84 -2.87 5.41
CA ALA A 88 1.77 -3.86 5.46
C ALA A 88 0.58 -3.40 6.31
N ALA A 89 0.83 -2.82 7.49
CA ALA A 89 -0.22 -2.26 8.33
C ALA A 89 -0.95 -1.10 7.62
N GLY A 90 -0.19 -0.21 6.97
CA GLY A 90 -0.72 0.90 6.18
C GLY A 90 -1.62 0.40 5.03
N THR A 91 -1.16 -0.55 4.24
CA THR A 91 -1.95 -1.10 3.12
C THR A 91 -3.16 -1.91 3.60
N LEU A 92 -3.02 -2.70 4.67
CA LEU A 92 -4.09 -3.59 5.16
C LEU A 92 -5.21 -2.83 5.85
N LEU A 93 -4.93 -1.80 6.65
CA LEU A 93 -5.96 -1.14 7.47
C LEU A 93 -7.13 -0.59 6.63
N PRO A 94 -6.93 0.18 5.55
CA PRO A 94 -8.02 0.66 4.70
C PRO A 94 -8.78 -0.48 4.01
N LEU A 95 -8.07 -1.56 3.66
CA LEU A 95 -8.70 -2.72 3.03
C LEU A 95 -9.54 -3.54 4.03
N LEU A 96 -9.14 -3.60 5.30
CA LEU A 96 -9.95 -4.20 6.37
C LEU A 96 -11.25 -3.40 6.60
N ILE A 97 -11.21 -2.08 6.43
CA ILE A 97 -12.43 -1.25 6.47
C ILE A 97 -13.38 -1.64 5.32
N ILE A 98 -12.85 -1.87 4.10
CA ILE A 98 -13.66 -2.42 3.00
C ILE A 98 -14.26 -3.76 3.40
N VAL A 99 -13.47 -4.65 4.02
CA VAL A 99 -13.96 -5.95 4.46
C VAL A 99 -15.14 -5.79 5.41
N ILE A 100 -15.06 -4.92 6.41
CA ILE A 100 -16.14 -4.69 7.39
C ILE A 100 -17.39 -4.12 6.70
N ILE A 101 -17.22 -3.10 5.84
CA ILE A 101 -18.33 -2.48 5.10
C ILE A 101 -18.97 -3.48 4.14
N GLY A 102 -18.16 -4.23 3.40
CA GLY A 102 -18.62 -5.23 2.45
C GLY A 102 -19.27 -6.42 3.15
N TRP A 103 -18.70 -6.91 4.24
CA TRP A 103 -19.20 -8.07 4.99
C TRP A 103 -20.57 -7.82 5.61
N SER A 104 -20.79 -6.62 6.17
CA SER A 104 -22.11 -6.21 6.68
C SER A 104 -23.17 -6.08 5.58
N GLY A 105 -22.75 -5.89 4.33
CA GLY A 105 -23.62 -5.77 3.18
C GLY A 105 -23.81 -7.04 2.34
N TYR A 106 -22.82 -7.94 2.30
CA TYR A 106 -22.76 -9.09 1.37
C TYR A 106 -23.70 -10.23 1.78
N THR A 107 -25.00 -9.99 1.89
CA THR A 107 -26.04 -11.05 1.85
C THR A 107 -26.49 -11.22 0.40
N PRO A 108 -26.16 -12.35 -0.26
CA PRO A 108 -26.47 -12.59 -1.68
C PRO A 108 -27.97 -12.52 -2.03
N ALA A 109 -28.86 -12.52 -1.04
CA ALA A 109 -30.31 -12.55 -1.23
C ALA A 109 -31.04 -11.23 -0.89
N ARG A 110 -30.37 -10.20 -0.36
CA ARG A 110 -31.05 -8.98 0.16
C ARG A 110 -30.30 -7.67 0.01
N MET A 111 -29.17 -7.64 -0.69
CA MET A 111 -28.48 -6.37 -0.92
C MET A 111 -29.17 -5.62 -2.07
N ASP A 112 -29.78 -4.48 -1.75
CA ASP A 112 -30.22 -3.51 -2.73
C ASP A 112 -29.06 -3.23 -3.71
N THR A 113 -29.31 -3.39 -5.02
CA THR A 113 -28.30 -3.27 -6.07
C THR A 113 -27.58 -1.92 -6.00
N ALA A 114 -28.25 -0.89 -5.49
CA ALA A 114 -27.68 0.42 -5.22
C ALA A 114 -26.56 0.40 -4.15
N ALA A 115 -26.73 -0.36 -3.07
CA ALA A 115 -25.73 -0.46 -2.00
C ALA A 115 -24.48 -1.22 -2.47
N GLN A 116 -24.66 -2.29 -3.24
CA GLN A 116 -23.55 -3.05 -3.83
C GLN A 116 -22.76 -2.19 -4.84
N GLN A 117 -23.45 -1.45 -5.70
CA GLN A 117 -22.82 -0.52 -6.63
C GLN A 117 -22.04 0.58 -5.90
N ARG A 118 -22.55 1.11 -4.78
CA ARG A 118 -21.84 2.11 -3.98
C ARG A 118 -20.55 1.56 -3.38
N ILE A 119 -20.53 0.30 -2.93
CA ILE A 119 -19.32 -0.32 -2.40
C ILE A 119 -18.27 -0.51 -3.51
N ILE A 120 -18.69 -1.09 -4.65
CA ILE A 120 -17.77 -1.42 -5.75
C ILE A 120 -17.26 -0.17 -6.47
N ASN A 121 -18.13 0.81 -6.73
CA ASN A 121 -17.79 1.96 -7.57
C ASN A 121 -17.24 3.16 -6.79
N PHE A 122 -17.44 3.20 -5.47
CA PHE A 122 -16.99 4.34 -4.65
C PHE A 122 -16.05 3.91 -3.51
N TRP A 123 -16.51 3.07 -2.59
CA TRP A 123 -15.72 2.72 -1.40
C TRP A 123 -14.47 1.93 -1.73
N GLN A 124 -14.57 0.94 -2.62
CA GLN A 124 -13.43 0.09 -2.97
C GLN A 124 -12.31 0.87 -3.68
N PRO A 125 -12.58 1.70 -4.72
CA PRO A 125 -11.55 2.54 -5.34
C PRO A 125 -10.95 3.57 -4.36
N LEU A 126 -11.79 4.19 -3.52
CA LEU A 126 -11.32 5.17 -2.54
C LEU A 126 -10.37 4.51 -1.52
N LEU A 127 -10.80 3.40 -0.92
CA LEU A 127 -10.01 2.73 0.11
C LEU A 127 -8.78 2.04 -0.46
N ALA A 128 -8.78 1.63 -1.74
CA ALA A 128 -7.57 1.19 -2.44
C ALA A 128 -6.56 2.34 -2.61
N GLN A 129 -7.02 3.56 -2.95
CA GLN A 129 -6.15 4.74 -3.00
C GLN A 129 -5.60 5.11 -1.62
N VAL A 130 -6.44 5.04 -0.58
CA VAL A 130 -6.02 5.25 0.80
C VAL A 130 -4.99 4.19 1.23
N ALA A 131 -5.18 2.92 0.85
CA ALA A 131 -4.23 1.83 1.11
C ALA A 131 -2.87 2.09 0.47
N LEU A 132 -2.84 2.55 -0.79
CA LEU A 132 -1.60 2.96 -1.46
C LEU A 132 -0.91 4.09 -0.67
N ALA A 133 -1.64 5.16 -0.36
CA ALA A 133 -1.10 6.33 0.32
C ALA A 133 -0.55 5.99 1.71
N THR A 134 -1.34 5.28 2.52
CA THR A 134 -0.95 4.86 3.88
C THR A 134 0.15 3.80 3.87
N GLY A 135 0.20 2.93 2.86
CA GLY A 135 1.33 2.00 2.65
C GLY A 135 2.64 2.72 2.33
N LEU A 136 2.59 3.74 1.47
CA LEU A 136 3.74 4.61 1.17
C LEU A 136 4.19 5.35 2.44
N ILE A 137 3.27 5.98 3.17
CA ILE A 137 3.56 6.64 4.44
C ILE A 137 4.20 5.65 5.42
N GLY A 138 3.61 4.46 5.57
CA GLY A 138 4.12 3.39 6.42
C GLY A 138 5.55 2.97 6.08
N PHE A 139 5.91 2.97 4.78
CA PHE A 139 7.29 2.70 4.37
C PHE A 139 8.27 3.73 4.92
N TYR A 140 7.92 5.02 4.87
CA TYR A 140 8.80 6.12 5.29
C TYR A 140 8.77 6.40 6.78
N LEU A 141 7.67 6.08 7.47
CA LEU A 141 7.41 6.40 8.86
C LEU A 141 8.51 5.94 9.84
N PRO A 142 9.07 4.71 9.77
CA PRO A 142 10.21 4.32 10.60
C PRO A 142 11.45 5.20 10.45
N GLY A 143 11.65 5.80 9.27
CA GLY A 143 12.72 6.74 9.02
C GLY A 143 12.51 8.09 9.70
N TRP A 144 11.25 8.49 9.93
CA TRP A 144 10.88 9.74 10.58
C TRP A 144 10.87 9.64 12.11
N MET A 145 10.52 8.47 12.66
CA MET A 145 10.46 8.26 14.12
C MET A 145 11.82 8.28 14.83
N LYS A 146 12.95 8.32 14.10
CA LYS A 146 14.27 8.50 14.73
C LYS A 146 14.44 9.93 15.22
N THR A 147 13.92 10.21 16.42
CA THR A 147 14.26 11.38 17.22
C THR A 147 15.52 11.12 18.05
N LYS A 148 16.59 11.80 17.65
CA LYS A 148 17.91 11.98 18.31
C LYS A 148 18.85 10.76 18.38
N PRO A 149 20.15 10.94 18.09
CA PRO A 149 21.17 10.02 18.58
C PRO A 149 21.18 10.13 20.12
N SER A 150 20.93 9.02 20.82
CA SER A 150 21.37 8.95 22.21
C SER A 150 22.90 9.01 22.17
N LYS A 151 23.45 10.17 22.53
CA LYS A 151 24.81 10.23 23.04
C LYS A 151 24.77 9.39 24.31
N HIS A 152 25.17 8.12 24.22
CA HIS A 152 25.56 7.41 25.42
C HIS A 152 26.93 7.97 25.87
N PRO A 153 27.07 8.32 27.16
CA PRO A 153 28.25 8.94 27.75
C PRO A 153 29.48 8.02 27.72
#